data_AF-A0A7D9HR03-F1
#
_entry.id   AF-A0A7D9HR03-F1
#
_cell.length_a   1.000
_cell.length_b   1.000
_cell.length_c   1.000
_cell.angle_alpha   90.00
_cell.angle_beta   90.00
_cell.angle_gamma   90.00
#
_symmetry.space_group_name_H-M   'P 1'
#
loop_
_entity.id
_entity.type
_entity.pdbx_description
1 polymer ?
#
loop_
_entity_poly.entity_id
_entity_poly.type
_entity_poly.pdbx_seq_one_letter_code
_entity_poly.pdbx_strand_id
1 'polypeptide(L)'
;MTHPLAYEEFQMRGSWTIHRQDKWLFASISCDQGLEETLNRDTKIQGGIRRFTLIRSAVLRWLYAQPERAEIARICEEMCGLERSDRKPKELDKTRIRRGRELVHSVKNTICSMLNPWSSSEDNSYLVNISSGAIAIDKVKDDLLQAYPIGKTNMTQFLKDRINPDGKINLYDTLPKVNLKTFAHNYDTSTKVSSSTISKNSRSLYAHLLVV
;
A
#
# COMPACT_ATOMS: atom_id res chain seq x y z
N MET A 1 24.17 -9.80 0.71
CA MET A 1 24.78 -8.49 1.06
C MET A 1 25.94 -8.77 1.99
N THR A 2 27.18 -8.63 1.54
CA THR A 2 28.38 -9.17 2.23
C THR A 2 29.16 -8.14 3.04
N HIS A 3 28.88 -6.85 2.87
CA HIS A 3 29.56 -5.79 3.62
C HIS A 3 28.94 -5.64 5.01
N PRO A 4 29.72 -5.72 6.12
CA PRO A 4 29.19 -5.70 7.48
C PRO A 4 28.34 -4.46 7.80
N LEU A 5 28.80 -3.27 7.41
CA LEU A 5 28.07 -2.02 7.65
C LEU A 5 26.76 -1.94 6.85
N ALA A 6 26.73 -2.50 5.63
CA ALA A 6 25.50 -2.51 4.83
C ALA A 6 24.51 -3.51 5.43
N TYR A 7 24.99 -4.66 5.89
CA TYR A 7 24.16 -5.64 6.58
C TYR A 7 23.52 -5.07 7.85
N GLU A 8 24.29 -4.36 8.68
CA GLU A 8 23.76 -3.72 9.89
C GLU A 8 22.69 -2.67 9.56
N GLU A 9 22.98 -1.73 8.65
CA GLU A 9 22.05 -0.64 8.31
C GLU A 9 20.74 -1.16 7.68
N PHE A 10 20.83 -2.10 6.74
CA PHE A 10 19.65 -2.56 6.02
C PHE A 10 18.89 -3.65 6.79
N GLN A 11 19.57 -4.59 7.42
CA GLN A 11 18.93 -5.75 8.06
C GLN A 11 18.57 -5.49 9.53
N MET A 12 19.40 -4.77 10.29
CA MET A 12 19.18 -4.54 11.72
C MET A 12 18.44 -3.22 11.98
N ARG A 13 18.82 -2.15 11.27
CA ARG A 13 18.21 -0.82 11.46
C ARG A 13 17.03 -0.55 10.53
N GLY A 14 16.90 -1.32 9.45
CA GLY A 14 15.81 -1.15 8.49
C GLY A 14 15.88 0.17 7.72
N SER A 15 17.09 0.70 7.53
CA SER A 15 17.37 1.99 6.88
C SER A 15 17.18 1.93 5.35
N TRP A 16 15.99 1.55 4.89
CA TRP A 16 15.64 1.41 3.46
C TRP A 16 15.21 2.73 2.81
N THR A 17 15.06 3.79 3.60
CA THR A 17 14.54 5.09 3.18
C THR A 17 15.42 6.22 3.70
N ILE A 18 15.49 7.33 2.96
CA ILE A 18 16.35 8.46 3.28
C ILE A 18 15.57 9.51 4.07
N HIS A 19 16.22 10.04 5.11
CA HIS A 19 15.82 11.25 5.83
C HIS A 19 16.81 12.37 5.56
N ARG A 20 16.29 13.53 5.21
CA ARG A 20 17.07 14.76 4.95
C ARG A 20 17.09 15.74 6.13
N GLN A 21 16.28 15.47 7.14
CA GLN A 21 16.05 16.30 8.31
C GLN A 21 15.74 15.39 9.51
N ASP A 22 16.21 15.77 10.69
CA ASP A 22 16.02 14.99 11.92
C ASP A 22 14.71 15.35 12.64
N LYS A 23 14.08 16.46 12.23
CA LYS A 23 12.89 17.01 12.88
C LYS A 23 11.60 16.24 12.61
N TRP A 24 11.46 15.63 11.43
CA TRP A 24 10.22 14.95 11.01
C TRP A 24 10.51 13.57 10.42
N LEU A 25 10.61 12.58 11.32
CA LEU A 25 11.05 11.21 10.99
C LEU A 25 9.99 10.32 10.32
N PHE A 26 8.74 10.79 10.15
CA PHE A 26 7.70 10.00 9.46
C PHE A 26 7.67 10.21 7.94
N ALA A 27 8.43 11.18 7.42
CA ALA A 27 8.40 11.57 6.01
C ALA A 27 9.67 11.11 5.28
N SER A 28 10.02 9.83 5.41
CA SER A 28 11.11 9.23 4.65
C SER A 28 10.73 9.11 3.18
N ILE A 29 11.74 9.17 2.31
CA ILE A 29 11.55 8.97 0.86
C ILE A 29 12.41 7.80 0.39
N SER A 30 12.03 7.19 -0.74
CA SER A 30 12.84 6.14 -1.35
C SER A 30 14.22 6.68 -1.71
N CYS A 31 15.24 5.81 -1.70
CA CYS A 31 16.61 6.22 -1.99
C CYS A 31 16.75 6.89 -3.37
N ASP A 32 16.05 6.34 -4.37
CA ASP A 32 16.03 6.87 -5.73
C ASP A 32 15.42 8.28 -5.77
N GLN A 33 14.25 8.47 -5.14
CA GLN A 33 13.62 9.79 -5.04
C GLN A 33 14.50 10.78 -4.28
N GLY A 34 15.18 10.35 -3.21
CA GLY A 34 16.14 11.17 -2.49
C GLY A 34 17.32 11.61 -3.36
N LEU A 35 17.85 10.70 -4.18
CA LEU A 35 18.94 10.98 -5.10
C LEU A 35 18.50 11.93 -6.22
N GLU A 36 17.38 11.65 -6.89
CA GLU A 36 16.95 12.41 -8.06
C GLU A 36 16.36 13.79 -7.76
N GLU A 37 15.46 13.86 -6.77
CA GLU A 37 14.69 15.07 -6.46
C GLU A 37 15.41 15.98 -5.45
N THR A 38 16.36 15.42 -4.70
CA THR A 38 16.94 16.15 -3.56
C THR A 38 18.45 16.30 -3.64
N LEU A 39 19.23 15.22 -3.75
CA LEU A 39 20.70 15.31 -3.81
C LEU A 39 21.17 15.90 -5.13
N ASN A 40 20.59 15.44 -6.24
CA ASN A 40 20.93 15.95 -7.57
C ASN A 40 20.26 17.29 -7.88
N ARG A 41 19.37 17.80 -7.03
CA ARG A 41 18.67 19.06 -7.30
C ARG A 41 19.66 20.22 -7.36
N ASP A 42 20.63 20.25 -6.45
CA ASP A 42 21.62 21.32 -6.35
C ASP A 42 22.66 21.24 -7.50
N THR A 43 22.78 20.09 -8.16
CA THR A 43 23.66 19.88 -9.32
C THR A 43 22.92 19.95 -10.68
N LYS A 44 21.59 19.88 -10.67
CA LYS A 44 20.74 19.96 -11.86
C LYS A 44 20.41 21.42 -12.19
N ILE A 45 20.93 21.90 -13.32
CA ILE A 45 20.48 23.16 -13.93
C ILE A 45 19.17 22.96 -14.71
N GLN A 46 18.40 24.03 -14.89
CA GLN A 46 17.18 24.03 -15.72
C GLN A 46 17.54 23.63 -17.15
N GLY A 47 17.22 22.38 -17.52
CA GLY A 47 17.47 21.82 -18.85
C GLY A 47 18.44 20.64 -18.92
N GLY A 48 19.11 20.27 -17.83
CA GLY A 48 20.08 19.16 -17.79
C GLY A 48 21.33 19.40 -18.65
N ILE A 49 22.13 18.36 -18.85
CA ILE A 49 23.30 18.43 -19.75
C ILE A 49 22.80 18.47 -21.20
N ARG A 50 22.72 19.66 -21.80
CA ARG A 50 22.40 19.83 -23.23
C ARG A 50 23.64 20.24 -24.02
N ARG A 51 23.78 19.66 -25.22
CA ARG A 51 24.75 19.98 -26.29
C ARG A 51 26.19 19.43 -26.17
N PHE A 52 26.75 19.20 -24.97
CA PHE A 52 28.12 18.65 -24.83
C PHE A 52 28.19 17.18 -24.37
N THR A 53 27.05 16.50 -24.25
CA THR A 53 26.94 15.08 -23.87
C THR A 53 27.71 14.14 -24.79
N LEU A 54 27.98 14.55 -26.04
CA LEU A 54 28.74 13.77 -27.01
C LEU A 54 30.25 13.82 -26.79
N ILE A 55 30.76 14.76 -25.98
CA ILE A 55 32.19 14.92 -25.69
C ILE A 55 32.48 14.34 -24.31
N ARG A 56 32.97 13.10 -24.27
CA ARG A 56 33.25 12.35 -23.03
C ARG A 56 34.11 13.12 -22.03
N SER A 57 35.15 13.81 -22.49
CA SER A 57 36.04 14.60 -21.62
C SER A 57 35.34 15.82 -21.00
N ALA A 58 34.41 16.46 -21.72
CA ALA A 58 33.61 17.56 -21.20
C ALA A 58 32.60 17.07 -20.16
N VAL A 59 31.97 15.91 -20.40
CA VAL A 59 31.06 15.26 -19.44
C VAL A 59 31.80 14.88 -18.16
N LEU A 60 32.99 14.28 -18.26
CA LEU A 60 33.79 13.93 -17.08
C LEU A 60 34.18 15.16 -16.27
N ARG A 61 34.70 16.22 -16.91
CA ARG A 61 35.02 17.47 -16.22
C ARG A 61 33.81 18.09 -15.53
N TRP A 62 32.65 18.03 -16.17
CA TRP A 62 31.40 18.46 -15.56
C TRP A 62 31.07 17.61 -14.34
N LEU A 63 31.10 16.27 -14.45
CA LEU A 63 30.79 15.35 -13.36
C LEU A 63 31.67 15.57 -12.13
N TYR A 64 32.97 15.81 -12.32
CA TYR A 64 33.90 16.09 -11.22
C TYR A 64 33.74 17.49 -10.62
N ALA A 65 33.44 18.51 -11.43
CA ALA A 65 33.38 19.89 -10.96
C ALA A 65 32.02 20.29 -10.38
N GLN A 66 30.94 19.58 -10.71
CA GLN A 66 29.59 19.95 -10.26
C GLN A 66 29.38 19.88 -8.74
N PRO A 67 29.81 18.82 -8.02
CA PRO A 67 29.65 18.76 -6.57
C PRO A 67 30.34 19.93 -5.86
N GLU A 68 31.57 20.23 -6.28
CA GLU A 68 32.36 21.35 -5.77
C GLU A 68 31.67 22.71 -6.03
N ARG A 69 31.12 22.91 -7.22
CA ARG A 69 30.37 24.12 -7.56
C ARG A 69 29.11 24.27 -6.71
N ALA A 70 28.40 23.18 -6.45
CA ALA A 70 27.22 23.18 -5.59
C ALA A 70 27.59 23.53 -4.14
N GLU A 71 28.71 23.02 -3.63
CA GLU A 71 29.18 23.35 -2.27
C GLU A 71 29.64 24.80 -2.15
N ILE A 72 30.39 25.32 -3.12
CA ILE A 72 30.79 26.73 -3.15
C ILE A 72 29.54 27.63 -3.15
N ALA A 73 28.54 27.31 -3.98
CA ALA A 73 27.29 28.06 -4.01
C ALA A 73 26.57 28.02 -2.66
N ARG A 74 26.53 26.85 -1.99
CA ARG A 74 25.94 26.68 -0.65
C ARG A 74 26.63 27.56 0.38
N ILE A 75 27.96 27.59 0.39
CA ILE A 75 28.75 28.43 1.28
C ILE A 75 28.46 29.91 1.00
N CYS A 76 28.39 30.33 -0.27
CA CYS A 76 28.03 31.70 -0.62
C CYS A 76 26.62 32.08 -0.16
N GLU A 77 25.63 31.19 -0.33
CA GLU A 77 24.26 31.39 0.18
C GLU A 77 24.28 31.59 1.71
N GLU A 78 25.01 30.76 2.43
CA GLU A 78 25.18 30.84 3.88
C GLU A 78 25.84 32.16 4.30
N MET A 79 26.92 32.58 3.63
CA MET A 79 27.59 33.87 3.87
C MET A 79 26.67 35.07 3.59
N CYS A 80 25.70 34.94 2.68
CA CYS A 80 24.68 35.94 2.40
C CYS A 80 23.50 35.91 3.38
N GLY A 81 23.52 35.05 4.40
CA GLY A 81 22.42 34.87 5.34
C GLY A 81 21.20 34.18 4.73
N LEU A 82 21.35 33.52 3.57
CA LEU A 82 20.32 32.69 2.96
C LEU A 82 20.38 31.29 3.55
N GLU A 83 20.21 31.17 4.87
CA GLU A 83 20.15 29.88 5.52
C GLU A 83 18.95 29.06 5.01
N ARG A 84 19.17 27.78 4.75
CA ARG A 84 18.09 26.85 4.40
C ARG A 84 17.20 26.66 5.64
N SER A 85 16.08 27.36 5.71
CA SER A 85 15.07 27.10 6.72
C SER A 85 14.56 25.66 6.61
N ASP A 86 14.44 24.96 7.74
CA ASP A 86 13.78 23.65 7.81
C ASP A 86 12.43 23.69 7.11
N ARG A 87 12.34 23.02 5.96
CA ARG A 87 11.08 22.99 5.21
C ARG A 87 10.12 22.03 5.90
N LYS A 88 9.07 22.57 6.50
CA LYS A 88 7.97 21.77 7.03
C LYS A 88 7.39 20.87 5.93
N PRO A 89 7.28 19.53 6.16
CA PRO A 89 6.66 18.62 5.22
C PRO A 89 5.26 19.07 4.81
N LYS A 90 4.92 18.93 3.53
CA LYS A 90 3.58 19.25 2.99
C LYS A 90 2.47 18.46 3.69
N GLU A 91 2.77 17.27 4.19
CA GLU A 91 1.82 16.44 4.94
C GLU A 91 1.39 17.07 6.27
N LEU A 92 2.23 17.92 6.87
CA LEU A 92 1.91 18.65 8.10
C LEU A 92 1.21 19.98 7.84
N ASP A 93 0.88 20.27 6.59
CA ASP A 93 0.11 21.45 6.25
C ASP A 93 -1.28 21.38 6.90
N LYS A 94 -1.70 22.48 7.54
CA LYS A 94 -2.97 22.53 8.28
C LYS A 94 -4.16 22.22 7.37
N THR A 95 -4.14 22.68 6.12
CA THR A 95 -5.22 22.43 5.16
C THR A 95 -5.25 20.96 4.75
N ARG A 96 -4.09 20.32 4.59
CA ARG A 96 -3.98 18.90 4.26
C ARG A 96 -4.47 18.00 5.39
N ILE A 97 -4.07 18.30 6.63
CA ILE A 97 -4.55 17.59 7.82
C ILE A 97 -6.08 17.74 7.94
N ARG A 98 -6.60 18.96 7.79
CA ARG A 98 -8.04 19.22 7.85
C ARG A 98 -8.79 18.40 6.79
N ARG A 99 -8.36 18.46 5.53
CA ARG A 99 -8.97 17.69 4.43
C ARG A 99 -8.91 16.19 4.68
N GLY A 100 -7.79 15.68 5.17
CA GLY A 100 -7.65 14.27 5.54
C GLY A 100 -8.68 13.86 6.60
N ARG A 101 -8.85 14.68 7.64
CA ARG A 101 -9.86 14.45 8.69
C ARG A 101 -11.28 14.48 8.13
N GLU A 102 -11.60 15.47 7.29
CA GLU A 102 -12.92 15.58 6.64
C GLU A 102 -13.24 14.36 5.78
N LEU A 103 -12.28 13.86 5.00
CA LEU A 103 -12.46 12.65 4.19
C LEU A 103 -12.67 11.40 5.04
N VAL A 104 -11.86 11.22 6.10
CA VAL A 104 -12.05 10.10 7.04
C VAL A 104 -13.43 10.17 7.69
N HIS A 105 -13.86 11.36 8.11
CA HIS A 105 -15.16 11.55 8.72
C HIS A 105 -16.29 11.29 7.71
N SER A 106 -16.14 11.72 6.46
CA SER A 106 -17.08 11.42 5.39
C SER A 106 -17.24 9.91 5.19
N VAL A 107 -16.14 9.17 5.07
CA VAL A 107 -16.19 7.70 4.91
C VAL A 107 -16.85 7.05 6.11
N LYS A 108 -16.46 7.45 7.33
CA LYS A 108 -17.05 6.94 8.57
C LYS A 108 -18.55 7.19 8.61
N ASN A 109 -18.99 8.40 8.32
CA ASN A 109 -20.40 8.79 8.36
C ASN A 109 -21.21 8.04 7.30
N THR A 110 -20.69 7.87 6.09
CA THR A 110 -21.34 7.07 5.05
C THR A 110 -21.55 5.63 5.52
N ILE A 111 -20.50 4.99 6.07
CA ILE A 111 -20.62 3.63 6.60
C ILE A 111 -21.66 3.60 7.73
N CYS A 112 -21.52 4.44 8.76
CA CYS A 112 -22.45 4.53 9.89
C CYS A 112 -23.92 4.71 9.46
N SER A 113 -24.16 5.47 8.39
CA SER A 113 -25.52 5.74 7.89
C SER A 113 -26.20 4.52 7.28
N MET A 114 -25.42 3.55 6.78
CA MET A 114 -25.94 2.30 6.21
C MET A 114 -26.01 1.20 7.27
N LEU A 115 -24.89 0.96 7.93
CA LEU A 115 -24.71 -0.01 9.00
C LEU A 115 -23.62 0.54 9.91
N ASN A 116 -23.85 0.57 11.22
CA ASN A 116 -22.82 0.99 12.16
C ASN A 116 -21.96 -0.23 12.59
N PRO A 117 -20.80 -0.51 11.96
CA PRO A 117 -19.96 -1.63 12.40
C PRO A 117 -19.30 -1.37 13.76
N TRP A 118 -19.43 -0.17 14.31
CA TRP A 118 -18.84 0.24 15.58
C TRP A 118 -19.83 0.24 16.74
N SER A 119 -21.12 -0.08 16.52
CA SER A 119 -22.06 -0.24 17.62
C SER A 119 -21.78 -1.52 18.40
N SER A 120 -21.60 -1.39 19.70
CA SER A 120 -21.41 -2.50 20.64
C SER A 120 -22.71 -3.20 21.03
N SER A 121 -23.79 -3.03 20.24
CA SER A 121 -25.04 -3.75 20.44
C SER A 121 -24.82 -5.23 20.16
N GLU A 122 -25.21 -6.07 21.12
CA GLU A 122 -25.09 -7.54 21.11
C GLU A 122 -25.80 -8.22 19.90
N ASP A 123 -26.56 -7.46 19.10
CA ASP A 123 -27.27 -7.88 17.90
C ASP A 123 -26.38 -8.06 16.64
N ASN A 124 -25.07 -7.87 16.71
CA ASN A 124 -24.14 -8.10 15.59
C ASN A 124 -23.91 -9.61 15.29
N SER A 125 -24.99 -10.39 15.23
CA SER A 125 -24.98 -11.80 14.83
C SER A 125 -24.68 -11.97 13.34
N TYR A 126 -24.89 -10.93 12.53
CA TYR A 126 -24.73 -10.95 11.08
C TYR A 126 -23.38 -10.42 10.63
N LEU A 127 -22.72 -11.14 9.73
CA LEU A 127 -21.54 -10.66 9.03
C LEU A 127 -21.97 -10.00 7.72
N VAL A 128 -21.74 -8.70 7.57
CA VAL A 128 -22.23 -7.91 6.42
C VAL A 128 -21.07 -7.41 5.57
N ASN A 129 -21.22 -7.49 4.25
CA ASN A 129 -20.31 -6.85 3.32
C ASN A 129 -20.61 -5.35 3.21
N ILE A 130 -19.65 -4.51 3.59
CA ILE A 130 -19.81 -3.04 3.60
C ILE A 130 -20.11 -2.46 2.22
N SER A 131 -19.62 -3.06 1.13
CA SER A 131 -19.81 -2.50 -0.22
C SER A 131 -21.15 -2.88 -0.85
N SER A 132 -21.64 -4.09 -0.60
CA SER A 132 -22.88 -4.61 -1.19
C SER A 132 -24.08 -4.62 -0.24
N GLY A 133 -23.85 -4.47 1.06
CA GLY A 133 -24.87 -4.68 2.09
C GLY A 133 -25.29 -6.14 2.26
N ALA A 134 -24.65 -7.09 1.57
CA ALA A 134 -25.03 -8.50 1.62
C ALA A 134 -24.69 -9.11 2.99
N ILE A 135 -25.63 -9.88 3.55
CA ILE A 135 -25.45 -10.64 4.78
C ILE A 135 -24.88 -12.01 4.44
N ALA A 136 -23.84 -12.46 5.16
CA ALA A 136 -23.22 -13.77 5.00
C ALA A 136 -24.17 -14.89 5.46
N ILE A 137 -24.31 -15.92 4.63
CA ILE A 137 -24.90 -17.20 5.06
C ILE A 137 -23.96 -17.87 6.07
N ASP A 138 -24.50 -18.72 6.96
CA ASP A 138 -23.74 -19.33 8.06
C ASP A 138 -22.44 -19.99 7.59
N LYS A 139 -22.48 -20.75 6.49
CA LYS A 139 -21.29 -21.41 5.92
C LYS A 139 -20.19 -20.42 5.51
N VAL A 140 -20.57 -19.25 4.97
CA VAL A 140 -19.61 -18.20 4.56
C VAL A 140 -19.13 -17.43 5.78
N LYS A 141 -20.01 -17.16 6.75
CA LYS A 141 -19.64 -16.53 8.01
C LYS A 141 -18.61 -17.36 8.76
N ASP A 142 -18.83 -18.67 8.91
CA ASP A 142 -17.94 -19.58 9.59
C ASP A 142 -16.57 -19.64 8.90
N ASP A 143 -16.54 -19.80 7.57
CA ASP A 143 -15.29 -19.83 6.80
C ASP A 143 -14.51 -18.51 6.90
N LEU A 144 -15.19 -17.35 6.90
CA LEU A 144 -14.55 -16.04 7.04
C LEU A 144 -13.99 -15.81 8.45
N LEU A 145 -14.72 -16.22 9.49
CA LEU A 145 -14.26 -16.09 10.88
C LEU A 145 -13.12 -17.07 11.20
N GLN A 146 -13.13 -18.27 10.61
CA GLN A 146 -12.12 -19.31 10.82
C GLN A 146 -10.95 -19.24 9.83
N ALA A 147 -10.95 -18.32 8.86
CA ALA A 147 -9.89 -18.21 7.86
C ALA A 147 -8.49 -18.04 8.49
N TYR A 148 -8.39 -17.19 9.51
CA TYR A 148 -7.13 -16.96 10.23
C TYR A 148 -6.61 -18.20 10.98
N PRO A 149 -7.39 -18.85 11.87
CA PRO A 149 -6.91 -20.05 12.56
C PRO A 149 -6.60 -21.21 11.60
N ILE A 150 -7.39 -21.39 10.53
CA ILE A 150 -7.10 -22.40 9.49
C ILE A 150 -5.76 -22.09 8.81
N GLY A 151 -5.52 -20.82 8.43
CA GLY A 151 -4.26 -20.39 7.85
C GLY A 151 -3.05 -20.65 8.77
N LYS A 152 -3.20 -20.38 10.07
CA LYS A 152 -2.16 -20.63 11.07
C LYS A 152 -1.84 -22.12 11.22
N THR A 153 -2.84 -22.98 11.24
CA THR A 153 -2.67 -24.44 11.26
C THR A 153 -1.94 -24.91 10.01
N ASN A 154 -2.34 -24.45 8.83
CA ASN A 154 -1.71 -24.82 7.56
C ASN A 154 -0.26 -24.32 7.46
N MET A 155 0.03 -23.12 7.96
CA MET A 155 1.40 -22.61 8.05
C MET A 155 2.26 -23.48 8.96
N THR A 156 1.72 -23.87 10.12
CA THR A 156 2.43 -24.73 11.07
C THR A 156 2.72 -26.11 10.46
N GLN A 157 1.75 -26.67 9.72
CA GLN A 157 1.90 -27.92 8.99
C GLN A 157 2.95 -27.80 7.89
N PHE A 158 2.92 -26.71 7.11
CA PHE A 158 3.92 -26.43 6.08
C PHE A 158 5.34 -26.38 6.62
N LEU A 159 5.56 -25.68 7.75
CA LEU A 159 6.88 -25.61 8.39
C LEU A 159 7.37 -27.01 8.79
N LYS A 160 6.50 -27.85 9.35
CA LYS A 160 6.83 -29.22 9.75
C LYS A 160 7.14 -30.13 8.57
N ASP A 161 6.36 -30.05 7.51
CA ASP A 161 6.42 -31.02 6.42
C ASP A 161 7.50 -30.69 5.38
N ARG A 162 7.85 -29.40 5.20
CA ARG A 162 8.72 -28.94 4.11
C ARG A 162 9.97 -28.17 4.54
N ILE A 163 9.97 -27.52 5.71
CA ILE A 163 11.11 -26.70 6.16
C ILE A 163 11.98 -27.45 7.17
N ASN A 164 11.37 -28.26 8.04
CA ASN A 164 12.14 -29.06 8.99
C ASN A 164 13.08 -30.03 8.26
N PRO A 165 14.26 -30.33 8.84
CA PRO A 165 15.26 -31.22 8.24
C PRO A 165 14.74 -32.65 8.00
N ASP A 166 13.75 -33.09 8.79
CA ASP A 166 13.07 -34.39 8.65
C ASP A 166 11.84 -34.33 7.71
N GLY A 167 11.62 -33.19 7.05
CA GLY A 167 10.50 -32.94 6.14
C GLY A 167 10.56 -33.84 4.91
N LYS A 168 9.46 -34.56 4.63
CA LYS A 168 9.38 -35.55 3.55
C LYS A 168 8.85 -35.00 2.23
N ILE A 169 8.32 -33.77 2.23
CA ILE A 169 7.66 -33.16 1.07
C ILE A 169 8.58 -32.09 0.48
N ASN A 170 8.69 -32.06 -0.85
CA ASN A 170 9.54 -31.09 -1.52
C ASN A 170 8.99 -29.67 -1.30
N LEU A 171 9.89 -28.73 -1.01
CA LEU A 171 9.57 -27.33 -0.78
C LEU A 171 8.78 -26.72 -1.96
N TYR A 172 9.15 -27.08 -3.19
CA TYR A 172 8.62 -26.48 -4.42
C TYR A 172 7.34 -27.14 -4.95
N ASP A 173 6.83 -28.18 -4.27
CA ASP A 173 5.58 -28.80 -4.67
C ASP A 173 4.41 -27.82 -4.53
N THR A 174 3.34 -28.03 -5.30
CA THR A 174 2.17 -27.14 -5.23
C THR A 174 1.54 -27.18 -3.84
N LEU A 175 1.13 -26.03 -3.32
CA LEU A 175 0.40 -25.94 -2.05
C LEU A 175 -1.07 -26.34 -2.26
N PRO A 176 -1.64 -27.18 -1.38
CA PRO A 176 -3.05 -27.51 -1.46
C PRO A 176 -3.90 -26.25 -1.23
N LYS A 177 -4.91 -26.05 -2.09
CA LYS A 177 -5.84 -24.94 -1.95
C LYS A 177 -6.87 -25.25 -0.87
N VAL A 178 -7.06 -24.32 0.06
CA VAL A 178 -8.17 -24.36 1.01
C VAL A 178 -9.35 -23.65 0.36
N ASN A 179 -10.39 -24.40 0.03
CA ASN A 179 -11.58 -23.87 -0.66
C ASN A 179 -12.55 -23.21 0.33
N LEU A 180 -12.10 -22.15 1.01
CA LEU A 180 -12.94 -21.35 1.90
C LEU A 180 -13.97 -20.56 1.09
N LYS A 181 -15.20 -20.53 1.59
CA LYS A 181 -16.29 -19.78 0.97
C LYS A 181 -16.17 -18.31 1.32
N THR A 182 -16.64 -17.49 0.39
CA THR A 182 -16.66 -16.03 0.49
C THR A 182 -18.04 -15.52 0.10
N PHE A 183 -18.29 -14.21 0.19
CA PHE A 183 -19.55 -13.58 -0.25
C PHE A 183 -19.92 -13.89 -1.72
N ALA A 184 -18.98 -14.32 -2.57
CA ALA A 184 -19.29 -14.81 -3.91
C ALA A 184 -20.17 -16.07 -3.92
N HIS A 185 -20.16 -16.82 -2.81
CA HIS A 185 -20.89 -18.07 -2.60
C HIS A 185 -22.17 -17.87 -1.79
N ASN A 186 -22.54 -16.61 -1.48
CA ASN A 186 -23.81 -16.30 -0.80
C ASN A 186 -25.03 -16.51 -1.70
N TYR A 187 -24.83 -16.44 -3.02
CA TYR A 187 -25.86 -16.66 -4.01
C TYR A 187 -25.66 -18.06 -4.58
N ASP A 188 -26.73 -18.83 -4.69
CA ASP A 188 -26.67 -20.09 -5.41
C ASP A 188 -26.20 -19.82 -6.85
N THR A 189 -25.08 -20.43 -7.22
CA THR A 189 -24.62 -20.42 -8.61
C THR A 189 -25.71 -21.01 -9.48
N SER A 190 -26.20 -20.20 -10.43
CA SER A 190 -27.18 -20.58 -11.45
C SER A 190 -26.96 -22.04 -11.87
N THR A 191 -27.95 -22.89 -11.60
CA THR A 191 -28.03 -24.19 -12.22
C THR A 191 -28.05 -23.99 -13.74
N LYS A 192 -27.32 -24.83 -14.48
CA LYS A 192 -27.46 -24.87 -15.95
C LYS A 192 -28.87 -25.39 -16.24
N VAL A 193 -29.76 -24.47 -16.58
CA VAL A 193 -31.14 -24.77 -16.95
C VAL A 193 -31.11 -25.42 -18.33
N SER A 194 -31.52 -26.69 -18.41
CA SER A 194 -31.88 -27.32 -19.68
C SER A 194 -33.10 -26.59 -20.24
N SER A 195 -33.04 -26.28 -21.52
CA SER A 195 -33.99 -25.46 -22.26
C SER A 195 -35.47 -25.79 -21.99
N SER A 196 -36.12 -25.04 -21.09
CA SER A 196 -37.53 -24.65 -21.21
C SER A 196 -37.85 -23.57 -20.17
N THR A 197 -37.95 -22.35 -20.69
CA THR A 197 -38.65 -21.17 -20.14
C THR A 197 -38.56 -20.93 -18.62
N ILE A 198 -37.43 -20.39 -18.17
CA ILE A 198 -37.35 -19.74 -16.86
C ILE A 198 -37.39 -18.22 -17.07
N SER A 199 -38.39 -17.59 -16.45
CA SER A 199 -38.52 -16.14 -16.33
C SER A 199 -37.26 -15.61 -15.64
N LYS A 200 -36.37 -15.01 -16.42
CA LYS A 200 -35.22 -14.29 -15.90
C LYS A 200 -35.79 -13.13 -15.10
N ASN A 201 -35.45 -13.05 -13.81
CA ASN A 201 -35.67 -11.89 -12.94
C ASN A 201 -35.29 -10.61 -13.69
N SER A 202 -36.26 -10.01 -14.38
CA SER A 202 -36.01 -8.83 -15.18
C SER A 202 -36.16 -7.67 -14.22
N ARG A 203 -35.07 -6.95 -14.03
CA ARG A 203 -35.03 -5.72 -13.24
C ARG A 203 -36.12 -4.74 -13.69
N SER A 204 -36.52 -4.83 -14.96
CA SER A 204 -37.64 -4.08 -15.57
C SER A 204 -39.03 -4.49 -15.08
N LEU A 205 -39.28 -5.77 -14.75
CA LEU A 205 -40.55 -6.23 -14.17
C LEU A 205 -40.73 -5.68 -12.76
N TYR A 206 -39.71 -5.78 -11.91
CA TYR A 206 -39.79 -5.26 -10.54
C TYR A 206 -39.81 -3.73 -10.46
N ALA A 207 -39.19 -3.05 -11.43
CA ALA A 207 -39.26 -1.59 -11.52
C ALA A 207 -40.69 -1.08 -11.79
N HIS A 208 -41.52 -1.84 -12.51
CA HIS A 208 -42.93 -1.50 -12.71
C HIS A 208 -43.82 -1.86 -11.51
N LEU A 209 -43.42 -2.84 -10.70
CA LEU A 209 -44.15 -3.22 -9.48
C LEU A 209 -43.95 -2.20 -8.34
N LEU A 210 -42.84 -1.45 -8.35
CA LEU A 210 -42.48 -0.46 -7.33
C LEU A 210 -43.05 0.95 -7.61
N VAL A 211 -43.85 1.12 -8.66
CA VAL A 211 -44.62 2.35 -8.88
C VAL A 211 -45.97 2.18 -8.16
N VAL A 212 -46.01 2.61 -6.91
CA VAL A 212 -47.23 2.99 -6.17
C VAL A 212 -46.98 4.34 -5.53
#